data_AF-A0A4Q6AYU3-F1
#
_entry.id   AF-A0A4Q6AYU3-F1
#
_cell.length_a   1.000
_cell.length_b   1.000
_cell.length_c   1.000
_cell.angle_alpha   90.00
_cell.angle_beta   90.00
_cell.angle_gamma   90.00
#
_symmetry.space_group_name_H-M   'P 1'
#
loop_
_entity.id
_entity.type
_entity.pdbx_description
1 polymer ?
#
loop_
_entity_poly.entity_id
_entity_poly.type
_entity_poly.pdbx_seq_one_letter_code
_entity_poly.pdbx_strand_id
1 'polypeptide(L)'
;MNWHNLSTEDVLQKTGSSLNGLTEETVTKKREEFGYNRLEGKKKKPAWLLFANQFTDFMILVLIAAAIISGIAGDTVDTVIILVIVVLNAIIGFVQEYRAEKAMEALKKMATPQSTVLRDGHVVT
;
A
#
# COMPACT_ATOMS: atom_id res chain seq x y z
N MET A 1 -26.34 5.19 -8.56
CA MET A 1 -26.99 5.13 -9.88
C MET A 1 -26.96 3.69 -10.37
N ASN A 2 -28.10 3.15 -10.81
CA ASN A 2 -28.20 1.78 -11.34
C ASN A 2 -27.85 1.76 -12.83
N TRP A 3 -26.58 1.97 -13.15
CA TRP A 3 -26.07 2.02 -14.54
C TRP A 3 -26.45 0.78 -15.37
N HIS A 4 -26.52 -0.38 -14.71
CA HIS A 4 -26.84 -1.68 -15.32
C HIS A 4 -28.28 -1.79 -15.85
N ASN A 5 -29.18 -0.87 -15.48
CA ASN A 5 -30.58 -0.87 -15.93
C ASN A 5 -30.86 0.13 -17.07
N LEU A 6 -29.86 0.88 -17.51
CA LEU A 6 -30.01 1.87 -18.58
C LEU A 6 -29.82 1.22 -19.95
N SER A 7 -30.53 1.74 -20.96
CA SER A 7 -30.29 1.37 -22.35
C SER A 7 -28.89 1.80 -22.79
N THR A 8 -28.38 1.18 -23.86
CA THR A 8 -27.09 1.55 -24.45
C THR A 8 -27.07 3.01 -24.89
N GLU A 9 -28.17 3.49 -25.45
CA GLU A 9 -28.34 4.88 -25.91
C GLU A 9 -28.30 5.85 -24.73
N ASP A 10 -29.01 5.54 -23.64
CA ASP A 10 -29.04 6.37 -22.43
C ASP A 10 -27.65 6.46 -21.78
N VAL A 11 -26.89 5.35 -21.76
CA VAL A 11 -25.54 5.34 -21.20
C VAL A 11 -24.60 6.18 -22.05
N LEU A 12 -24.64 6.03 -23.39
CA LEU A 12 -23.81 6.82 -24.30
C LEU A 12 -24.12 8.31 -24.16
N GLN A 13 -25.40 8.69 -24.10
CA GLN A 13 -25.80 10.07 -23.92
C GLN A 13 -25.37 10.63 -22.57
N LYS A 14 -25.61 9.92 -21.46
CA LYS A 14 -25.24 10.36 -20.10
C LYS A 14 -23.74 10.46 -19.91
N THR A 15 -22.98 9.55 -20.52
CA THR A 15 -21.51 9.57 -20.44
C THR A 15 -20.90 10.50 -21.48
N GLY A 16 -21.66 11.05 -22.42
CA GLY A 16 -21.11 11.82 -23.56
C GLY A 16 -20.12 11.00 -24.38
N SER A 17 -20.39 9.71 -24.54
CA SER A 17 -19.58 8.76 -25.32
C SER A 17 -20.27 8.40 -26.63
N SER A 18 -19.53 7.78 -27.55
CA SER A 18 -20.06 7.25 -28.81
C SER A 18 -19.77 5.76 -28.95
N LEU A 19 -20.42 5.11 -29.93
CA LEU A 19 -20.10 3.74 -30.32
C LEU A 19 -18.68 3.58 -30.87
N ASN A 20 -18.07 4.67 -31.36
CA ASN A 20 -16.68 4.71 -31.82
C ASN A 20 -15.69 5.10 -30.70
N GLY A 21 -16.15 5.16 -29.45
CA GLY A 21 -15.35 5.59 -28.31
C GLY A 21 -15.33 7.10 -28.10
N LEU A 22 -14.42 7.55 -27.24
CA LEU A 22 -14.20 8.97 -26.95
C LEU A 22 -13.05 9.52 -27.80
N THR A 23 -13.12 10.81 -28.10
CA THR A 23 -12.01 11.53 -28.74
C THR A 23 -10.90 11.86 -27.75
N GLU A 24 -9.66 11.95 -28.21
CA GLU A 24 -8.51 12.30 -27.38
C GLU A 24 -8.68 13.63 -26.62
N GLU A 25 -9.31 14.63 -27.26
CA GLU A 25 -9.66 15.91 -26.61
C GLU A 25 -10.62 15.71 -25.43
N THR A 26 -11.66 14.89 -25.64
CA THR A 26 -12.67 14.61 -24.60
C THR A 26 -12.07 13.79 -23.45
N VAL A 27 -11.18 12.86 -23.76
CA VAL A 27 -10.44 12.08 -22.75
C VAL A 27 -9.57 13.00 -21.90
N THR A 28 -8.91 13.98 -22.51
CA THR A 28 -8.07 14.95 -21.78
C THR A 28 -8.91 15.80 -20.84
N LYS A 29 -10.01 16.40 -21.33
CA LYS A 29 -10.95 17.17 -20.49
C LYS A 29 -11.49 16.35 -19.32
N LYS A 30 -11.89 15.09 -19.58
CA LYS A 30 -12.38 14.20 -18.52
C LYS A 30 -11.30 13.80 -17.52
N ARG A 31 -10.04 13.66 -17.93
CA ARG A 31 -8.93 13.41 -17.00
C ARG A 31 -8.65 14.60 -16.10
N GLU A 32 -8.84 15.82 -16.58
CA GLU A 32 -8.74 17.02 -15.76
C GLU A 32 -9.90 17.13 -14.76
N GLU A 33 -11.11 16.77 -15.18
CA GLU A 33 -12.31 16.81 -14.33
C GLU A 33 -12.36 15.69 -13.28
N PHE A 34 -12.13 14.45 -13.70
CA PHE A 34 -12.30 13.25 -12.85
C PHE A 34 -10.99 12.69 -12.30
N GLY A 35 -9.84 13.14 -12.79
CA GLY A 35 -8.54 12.58 -12.46
C GLY A 35 -8.25 11.25 -13.18
N TYR A 36 -7.10 10.66 -12.84
CA TYR A 36 -6.73 9.34 -13.33
C TYR A 36 -7.51 8.25 -12.60
N ASN A 37 -7.92 7.19 -13.32
CA ASN A 37 -8.48 5.98 -12.72
C ASN A 37 -7.40 5.22 -11.94
N ARG A 38 -7.07 5.71 -10.75
CA ARG A 38 -6.09 5.14 -9.82
C ARG A 38 -6.70 5.18 -8.43
N LEU A 39 -6.63 4.04 -7.74
CA LEU A 39 -6.95 4.02 -6.32
C LEU A 39 -5.85 4.77 -5.57
N GLU A 40 -6.24 5.74 -4.74
CA GLU A 40 -5.30 6.38 -3.83
C GLU A 40 -4.68 5.31 -2.91
N GLY A 41 -3.38 5.09 -3.07
CA GLY A 41 -2.65 4.16 -2.21
C GLY A 41 -2.66 4.66 -0.77
N LYS A 42 -2.80 3.74 0.19
CA LYS A 42 -2.50 4.06 1.60
C LYS A 42 -1.08 4.64 1.67
N LYS A 43 -0.93 5.78 2.37
CA LYS A 43 0.38 6.39 2.61
C LYS A 43 1.34 5.33 3.15
N LYS A 44 2.51 5.19 2.53
CA LYS A 44 3.55 4.25 2.98
C LYS A 44 3.86 4.57 4.44
N LYS A 45 3.90 3.55 5.30
CA LYS A 45 4.35 3.75 6.69
C LYS A 45 5.83 4.14 6.62
N PRO A 46 6.26 5.23 7.28
CA PRO A 46 7.66 5.59 7.25
C PRO A 46 8.48 4.53 8.00
N ALA A 47 9.71 4.27 7.55
CA ALA A 47 10.55 3.19 8.08
C ALA A 47 10.77 3.28 9.60
N TRP A 48 10.87 4.48 10.16
CA TRP A 48 10.98 4.68 11.60
C TRP A 48 9.74 4.22 12.37
N LEU A 49 8.54 4.30 11.76
CA LEU A 49 7.30 3.83 12.38
C LEU A 49 7.22 2.31 12.37
N LEU A 50 7.78 1.64 11.35
CA LEU A 50 7.93 0.18 11.34
C LEU A 50 8.84 -0.27 12.48
N PHE A 51 9.96 0.43 12.69
CA PHE A 51 10.85 0.17 13.81
C PHE A 51 10.20 0.45 15.18
N ALA A 52 9.47 1.56 15.31
CA ALA A 52 8.75 1.90 16.54
C ALA A 52 7.67 0.88 16.90
N ASN A 53 6.96 0.33 15.91
CA ASN A 53 5.96 -0.72 16.14
C ASN A 53 6.56 -1.99 16.74
N GLN A 54 7.85 -2.26 16.51
CA GLN A 54 8.52 -3.41 17.11
C GLN A 54 8.55 -3.33 18.65
N PHE A 55 8.62 -2.12 19.22
CA PHE A 55 8.53 -1.92 20.67
C PHE A 55 7.11 -2.07 21.23
N THR A 56 6.09 -2.15 20.36
CA THR A 56 4.72 -2.48 20.76
C THR A 56 4.43 -3.98 20.75
N ASP A 57 5.37 -4.78 20.23
CA ASP A 57 5.26 -6.23 20.23
C ASP A 57 5.33 -6.78 21.66
N PHE A 58 4.36 -7.63 22.02
CA PHE A 58 4.23 -8.17 23.35
C PHE A 58 5.47 -8.94 23.81
N MET A 59 6.10 -9.71 22.91
CA MET A 59 7.32 -10.46 23.23
C MET A 59 8.48 -9.53 23.55
N ILE A 60 8.61 -8.42 22.80
CA ILE A 60 9.66 -7.42 23.05
C ILE A 60 9.42 -6.68 24.36
N LEU A 61 8.18 -6.33 24.69
CA LEU A 61 7.85 -5.73 25.98
C LEU A 61 8.23 -6.64 27.15
N VAL A 62 8.00 -7.94 27.02
CA VAL A 62 8.43 -8.94 28.03
C VAL A 62 9.95 -8.96 28.16
N LEU A 63 10.70 -8.95 27.06
CA LEU A 63 12.16 -8.92 27.08
C LEU A 63 12.72 -7.63 27.68
N ILE A 64 12.12 -6.48 27.37
CA ILE A 64 12.50 -5.19 27.97
C ILE A 64 12.23 -5.22 29.49
N ALA A 65 11.10 -5.76 29.92
CA ALA A 65 10.80 -5.92 31.35
C ALA A 65 11.83 -6.84 32.04
N ALA A 66 12.20 -7.96 31.41
CA ALA A 66 13.23 -8.86 31.90
C ALA A 66 14.61 -8.17 32.01
N ALA A 67 14.99 -7.36 31.01
CA ALA A 67 16.24 -6.57 31.03
C ALA A 67 16.24 -5.55 32.19
N ILE A 68 15.12 -4.88 32.44
CA ILE A 68 14.98 -3.94 33.56
C ILE A 68 15.13 -4.66 34.90
N ILE A 69 14.46 -5.80 35.08
CA ILE A 69 14.53 -6.60 36.31
C ILE A 69 15.96 -7.10 36.55
N SER A 70 16.62 -7.62 35.51
CA SER A 70 18.02 -8.08 35.58
C SER A 70 18.98 -6.93 35.92
N GLY A 71 18.76 -5.75 35.33
CA GLY A 71 19.59 -4.57 35.59
C GLY A 71 19.46 -4.07 37.03
N ILE A 72 18.25 -4.11 37.60
CA ILE A 72 18.01 -3.77 39.01
C ILE A 72 18.63 -4.82 39.94
N ALA A 73 18.63 -6.09 39.54
CA ALA A 73 19.28 -7.18 40.28
C ALA A 73 20.82 -7.07 40.29
N GLY A 74 21.41 -6.16 39.50
CA GLY A 74 22.85 -5.95 39.40
C GLY A 74 23.55 -6.91 38.44
N ASP A 75 22.80 -7.76 37.73
CA ASP A 75 23.36 -8.67 36.73
C ASP A 75 23.57 -7.94 35.40
N THR A 76 24.71 -7.28 35.31
CA THR A 76 25.11 -6.51 34.12
C THR A 76 25.36 -7.40 32.90
N VAL A 77 25.76 -8.66 33.08
CA VAL A 77 26.03 -9.58 31.97
C VAL A 77 24.72 -10.00 31.31
N ASP A 78 23.76 -10.46 32.12
CA ASP A 78 22.44 -10.88 31.62
C ASP A 78 21.68 -9.71 31.00
N THR A 79 21.73 -8.54 31.63
CA THR A 79 21.10 -7.32 31.09
C THR A 79 21.63 -6.98 29.69
N VAL A 80 22.95 -7.02 29.50
CA VAL A 80 23.57 -6.71 28.20
C VAL A 80 23.19 -7.76 27.16
N ILE A 81 23.17 -9.05 27.51
CA ILE A 81 22.77 -10.13 26.61
C ILE A 81 21.32 -9.94 26.14
N ILE A 82 20.39 -9.67 27.05
CA ILE A 82 18.98 -9.45 26.71
C ILE A 82 18.84 -8.22 25.80
N LEU A 83 19.55 -7.14 26.10
CA LEU A 83 19.51 -5.91 25.30
C LEU A 83 19.99 -6.16 23.86
N VAL A 84 21.07 -6.93 23.69
CA VAL A 84 21.57 -7.33 22.36
C VAL A 84 20.54 -8.16 21.61
N ILE A 85 19.88 -9.12 22.26
CA ILE A 85 18.82 -9.94 21.66
C ILE A 85 17.65 -9.07 21.20
N VAL A 86 17.22 -8.11 22.01
CA VAL A 86 16.13 -7.17 21.65
C VAL A 86 16.50 -6.35 20.41
N VAL A 87 17.71 -5.81 20.36
CA VAL A 87 18.20 -5.04 19.20
C VAL A 87 18.26 -5.90 17.93
N LEU A 88 18.80 -7.11 18.04
CA LEU A 88 18.86 -8.06 16.91
C LEU A 88 17.46 -8.42 16.41
N ASN A 89 16.53 -8.74 17.31
CA ASN A 89 15.14 -9.02 16.95
C ASN A 89 14.49 -7.80 16.30
N ALA A 90 14.76 -6.59 16.78
CA ALA A 90 14.20 -5.39 16.20
C ALA A 90 14.68 -5.14 14.76
N ILE A 91 15.97 -5.38 14.50
CA ILE A 91 16.56 -5.27 13.15
C ILE A 91 15.98 -6.35 12.23
N ILE A 92 15.92 -7.61 12.69
CA ILE A 92 15.38 -8.72 11.92
C ILE A 92 13.90 -8.47 11.59
N GLY A 93 13.09 -8.08 12.57
CA GLY A 93 11.68 -7.75 12.40
C GLY A 93 11.46 -6.61 11.40
N PHE A 94 12.23 -5.52 11.54
CA PHE A 94 12.21 -4.41 10.59
C PHE A 94 12.52 -4.85 9.16
N VAL A 95 13.58 -5.66 8.96
CA VAL A 95 13.96 -6.16 7.63
C VAL A 95 12.89 -7.09 7.05
N GLN A 96 12.27 -7.94 7.87
CA GLN A 96 11.20 -8.85 7.45
C GLN A 96 9.96 -8.06 7.00
N GLU A 97 9.50 -7.11 7.80
CA GLU A 97 8.33 -6.27 7.50
C GLU A 97 8.59 -5.42 6.24
N TYR A 98 9.76 -4.80 6.15
CA TYR A 98 10.15 -4.00 4.98
C TYR A 98 10.18 -4.84 3.69
N ARG A 99 10.68 -6.09 3.76
CA ARG A 99 10.67 -7.02 2.63
C ARG A 99 9.24 -7.42 2.24
N ALA A 100 8.37 -7.68 3.21
CA ALA A 100 6.97 -8.02 2.98
C ALA A 100 6.22 -6.87 2.29
N GLU A 101 6.42 -5.64 2.75
CA GLU A 101 5.82 -4.45 2.13
C GLU A 101 6.30 -4.25 0.69
N LYS A 102 7.61 -4.43 0.42
CA LYS A 102 8.16 -4.39 -0.94
C LYS A 102 7.60 -5.49 -1.84
N ALA A 103 7.43 -6.70 -1.33
CA ALA A 103 6.84 -7.80 -2.10
C ALA A 103 5.40 -7.49 -2.50
N MET A 104 4.60 -6.93 -1.58
CA MET A 104 3.24 -6.47 -1.89
C MET A 104 3.23 -5.34 -2.92
N GLU A 105 4.16 -4.39 -2.83
CA GLU A 105 4.28 -3.32 -3.83
C GLU A 105 4.61 -3.87 -5.22
N ALA A 106 5.51 -4.86 -5.31
CA ALA A 106 5.83 -5.51 -6.57
C ALA A 106 4.62 -6.25 -7.16
N LEU A 107 3.88 -6.99 -6.34
CA LEU A 107 2.64 -7.66 -6.78
C LEU A 107 1.59 -6.67 -7.28
N LYS A 108 1.41 -5.53 -6.59
CA LYS A 108 0.51 -4.47 -7.07
C LYS A 108 0.92 -3.89 -8.42
N LYS A 109 2.23 -3.72 -8.66
CA LYS A 109 2.75 -3.25 -9.96
C LYS A 109 2.53 -4.28 -11.07
N MET A 110 2.70 -5.57 -10.77
CA MET A 110 2.44 -6.65 -11.73
C MET A 110 0.95 -6.79 -12.08
N ALA A 111 0.08 -6.52 -11.10
CA ALA A 111 -1.36 -6.56 -11.29
C ALA A 111 -1.94 -5.30 -11.92
N THR A 112 -1.11 -4.36 -12.43
CA THR A 112 -1.62 -3.13 -13.05
C THR A 112 -2.53 -3.51 -14.21
N PRO A 113 -3.86 -3.35 -14.08
CA PRO A 113 -4.79 -3.79 -15.10
C PRO A 113 -4.61 -2.85 -16.29
N GLN A 114 -4.13 -3.38 -17.41
CA GLN A 114 -4.28 -2.68 -18.67
C GLN A 114 -5.72 -2.86 -19.14
N SER A 115 -6.31 -1.78 -19.63
CA SER A 115 -7.68 -1.78 -20.13
C SER A 115 -7.65 -1.49 -21.62
N THR A 116 -8.07 -2.45 -22.42
CA THR A 116 -8.32 -2.21 -23.84
C THR A 116 -9.59 -1.38 -23.99
N VAL A 117 -9.48 -0.23 -24.66
CA VAL A 117 -10.57 0.73 -24.87
C VAL A 117 -10.64 1.17 -26.33
N LEU A 118 -11.79 1.65 -26.76
CA LEU A 118 -11.98 2.25 -28.09
C LEU A 118 -11.85 3.77 -27.96
N ARG A 119 -10.96 4.39 -28.75
CA ARG A 119 -10.78 5.85 -28.84
C ARG A 119 -10.62 6.25 -30.29
N ASP A 120 -11.32 7.31 -30.70
CA ASP A 120 -11.31 7.80 -32.08
C ASP A 120 -11.52 6.68 -33.14
N GLY A 121 -12.36 5.68 -32.82
CA GLY A 121 -12.62 4.52 -33.68
C GLY A 121 -11.51 3.44 -33.69
N HIS A 122 -10.44 3.61 -32.91
CA HIS A 122 -9.31 2.69 -32.83
C HIS A 122 -9.22 2.00 -31.46
N VAL A 123 -8.89 0.71 -31.47
CA VAL A 123 -8.68 -0.07 -30.24
C VAL A 123 -7.28 0.24 -29.72
N VAL A 124 -7.19 0.73 -28.48
CA VAL A 124 -5.95 1.10 -27.78
C VAL A 124 -5.91 0.47 -26.39
N THR A 125 -4.71 0.25 -25.85
CA THR A 125 -4.48 -0.36 -24.53
C THR A 125 -3.76 0.62 -23.60
#